data_AF-A0A5A8F8W1-F1
#
_entry.id   AF-A0A5A8F8W1-F1
#
_cell.length_a   1.000
_cell.length_b   1.000
_cell.length_c   1.000
_cell.angle_alpha   90.00
_cell.angle_beta   90.00
_cell.angle_gamma   90.00
#
_symmetry.space_group_name_H-M   'P 1'
#
loop_
_entity.id
_entity.type
_entity.pdbx_description
1 polymer ?
#
loop_
_entity_poly.entity_id
_entity_poly.type
_entity_poly.pdbx_seq_one_letter_code
_entity_poly.pdbx_strand_id
1 'polypeptide(L)'
;MKQGIKIINFKEMYEFLVFLLVKAYPEIHKDKIIDELNDYTIIGICNCISNENDYLYDNICGSFYLKSLSDKKGVFESDDCVLFNSNIGLFIFHTNEKGHLKECEFFYRAEYYPVFFLDIVKKFTSKSYFEIILKCLGYNNVKYRNLDYLKNEFRISDIDVIDVE
;
A
#
# COMPACT_ATOMS: atom_id res chain seq x y z
N MET A 1 0.81 7.10 21.51
CA MET A 1 0.64 6.52 20.15
C MET A 1 -0.61 7.10 19.53
N LYS A 2 -0.57 7.53 18.26
CA LYS A 2 -1.81 7.86 17.53
C LYS A 2 -2.65 6.57 17.45
N GLN A 3 -3.94 6.69 17.73
CA GLN A 3 -4.87 5.57 17.58
C GLN A 3 -4.93 5.17 16.11
N GLY A 4 -4.75 3.88 15.80
CA GLY A 4 -4.86 3.39 14.44
C GLY A 4 -6.28 3.59 13.88
N ILE A 5 -6.41 3.60 12.56
CA ILE A 5 -7.69 3.82 11.86
C ILE A 5 -8.01 2.60 11.02
N LYS A 6 -9.23 2.07 11.14
CA LYS A 6 -9.68 0.92 10.33
C LYS A 6 -9.53 1.22 8.83
N ILE A 7 -8.97 0.27 8.08
CA ILE A 7 -8.69 0.47 6.65
C ILE A 7 -9.96 0.72 5.84
N ILE A 8 -11.08 0.10 6.24
CA ILE A 8 -12.40 0.28 5.60
C ILE A 8 -12.89 1.74 5.62
N ASN A 9 -12.35 2.58 6.49
CA ASN A 9 -12.67 4.01 6.53
C ASN A 9 -12.01 4.80 5.37
N PHE A 10 -11.03 4.20 4.69
CA PHE A 10 -10.39 4.72 3.50
C PHE A 10 -10.87 3.95 2.27
N LYS A 11 -12.13 4.16 1.89
CA LYS A 11 -12.85 3.35 0.88
C LYS A 11 -12.05 3.07 -0.39
N GLU A 12 -11.51 4.10 -1.05
CA GLU A 12 -10.76 3.91 -2.29
C GLU A 12 -9.44 3.14 -2.08
N MET A 13 -8.72 3.38 -0.98
CA MET A 13 -7.53 2.60 -0.66
C MET A 13 -7.88 1.14 -0.37
N TYR A 14 -8.94 0.91 0.41
CA TYR A 14 -9.43 -0.44 0.68
C TYR A 14 -9.77 -1.18 -0.62
N GLU A 15 -10.53 -0.54 -1.51
CA GLU A 15 -10.89 -1.12 -2.80
C GLU A 15 -9.68 -1.34 -3.73
N PHE A 16 -8.67 -0.47 -3.63
CA PHE A 16 -7.42 -0.62 -4.38
C PHE A 16 -6.58 -1.77 -3.83
N LEU A 17 -6.46 -1.90 -2.50
CA LEU A 17 -5.73 -2.98 -1.85
C LEU A 17 -6.36 -4.34 -2.16
N VAL A 18 -7.70 -4.45 -2.09
CA VAL A 18 -8.41 -5.67 -2.53
C VAL A 18 -8.09 -6.00 -3.99
N PHE A 19 -8.09 -4.99 -4.87
CA PHE A 19 -7.77 -5.17 -6.28
C PHE A 19 -6.34 -5.70 -6.48
N LEU A 20 -5.35 -5.11 -5.80
CA LEU A 20 -3.95 -5.53 -5.89
C LEU A 20 -3.75 -6.95 -5.32
N LEU A 21 -4.33 -7.26 -4.16
CA LEU A 21 -4.19 -8.58 -3.53
C LEU A 21 -4.84 -9.69 -4.35
N VAL A 22 -6.01 -9.46 -4.96
CA VAL A 22 -6.63 -10.44 -5.88
C VAL A 22 -5.75 -10.70 -7.11
N LYS A 23 -4.95 -9.71 -7.53
CA LYS A 23 -4.00 -9.84 -8.64
C LYS A 23 -2.71 -10.55 -8.23
N ALA A 24 -2.22 -10.29 -7.02
CA ALA A 24 -1.01 -10.88 -6.47
C ALA A 24 -1.21 -12.33 -5.99
N TYR A 25 -2.40 -12.65 -5.48
CA TYR A 25 -2.77 -13.96 -4.92
C TYR A 25 -3.99 -14.55 -5.66
N PRO A 26 -3.83 -14.97 -6.93
CA PRO A 26 -4.93 -15.48 -7.75
C PRO A 26 -5.60 -16.76 -7.19
N GLU A 27 -4.92 -17.50 -6.32
CA GLU A 27 -5.40 -18.69 -5.63
C GLU A 27 -6.30 -18.39 -4.42
N ILE A 28 -6.20 -17.18 -3.86
CA ILE A 28 -7.04 -16.77 -2.72
C ILE A 28 -8.32 -16.13 -3.27
N HIS A 29 -9.47 -16.74 -2.93
CA HIS A 29 -10.77 -16.19 -3.32
C HIS A 29 -10.97 -14.77 -2.77
N LYS A 30 -11.45 -13.84 -3.61
CA LYS A 30 -11.65 -12.43 -3.27
C LYS A 30 -12.39 -12.21 -1.95
N ASP A 31 -13.43 -13.01 -1.68
CA ASP A 31 -14.22 -12.86 -0.45
C ASP A 31 -13.39 -13.13 0.81
N LYS A 32 -12.42 -14.06 0.76
CA LYS A 32 -11.50 -14.29 1.88
C LYS A 32 -10.58 -13.11 2.11
N ILE A 33 -10.10 -12.46 1.05
CA ILE A 33 -9.29 -11.22 1.14
C ILE A 33 -10.12 -10.09 1.76
N ILE A 34 -11.39 -9.96 1.35
CA ILE A 34 -12.30 -8.94 1.91
C ILE A 34 -12.54 -9.19 3.40
N ASP A 35 -12.88 -10.42 3.77
CA ASP A 35 -13.15 -10.80 5.16
C ASP A 35 -11.92 -10.56 6.04
N GLU A 36 -10.74 -10.93 5.55
CA GLU A 36 -9.46 -10.65 6.21
C GLU A 36 -9.25 -9.14 6.40
N LEU A 37 -9.35 -8.33 5.34
CA LEU A 37 -9.10 -6.89 5.39
C LEU A 37 -10.08 -6.08 6.26
N ASN A 38 -11.28 -6.59 6.52
CA ASN A 38 -12.26 -5.94 7.39
C ASN A 38 -11.76 -5.77 8.85
N ASP A 39 -10.84 -6.63 9.28
CA ASP A 39 -10.26 -6.62 10.61
C ASP A 39 -8.94 -5.84 10.69
N TYR A 40 -8.59 -5.06 9.67
CA TYR A 40 -7.34 -4.29 9.66
C TYR A 40 -7.47 -2.85 10.09
N THR A 41 -6.42 -2.42 10.78
CA THR A 41 -6.19 -1.04 11.19
C THR A 41 -4.87 -0.57 10.61
N ILE A 42 -4.87 0.58 9.93
CA ILE A 42 -3.65 1.30 9.58
C ILE A 42 -3.09 1.90 10.88
N ILE A 43 -1.85 1.57 11.22
CA ILE A 43 -1.20 2.02 12.47
C ILE A 43 -0.12 3.07 12.23
N GLY A 44 0.30 3.28 10.97
CA GLY A 44 1.29 4.29 10.58
C GLY A 44 1.52 4.31 9.07
N ILE A 45 2.32 5.27 8.63
CA ILE A 45 2.78 5.41 7.24
C ILE A 45 4.31 5.53 7.22
N CYS A 46 4.96 5.15 6.11
CA CYS A 46 6.37 5.47 5.92
C CYS A 46 6.54 6.99 5.78
N ASN A 47 7.63 7.51 6.35
CA ASN A 47 8.06 8.90 6.17
C ASN A 47 9.31 9.03 5.29
N CYS A 48 9.62 7.96 4.55
CA CYS A 48 10.78 7.91 3.67
C CYS A 48 10.62 8.89 2.51
N ILE A 49 11.70 9.62 2.23
CA ILE A 49 11.90 10.44 1.05
C ILE A 49 13.07 9.78 0.33
N SER A 50 12.81 9.17 -0.82
CA SER A 50 13.86 8.54 -1.63
C SER A 50 14.92 9.59 -2.02
N ASN A 51 16.19 9.19 -2.01
CA ASN A 51 17.31 10.03 -2.45
C ASN A 51 17.97 9.44 -3.71
N GLU A 52 18.88 10.20 -4.32
CA GLU A 52 19.50 9.87 -5.63
C GLU A 52 20.27 8.56 -5.69
N ASN A 53 20.56 7.95 -4.54
CA ASN A 53 21.22 6.66 -4.44
C ASN A 53 20.25 5.49 -4.19
N ASP A 54 18.96 5.75 -4.01
CA ASP A 54 17.95 4.72 -3.87
C ASP A 54 17.55 4.18 -5.24
N TYR A 55 17.43 2.85 -5.36
CA TYR A 55 16.84 2.20 -6.55
C TYR A 55 15.40 2.66 -6.84
N LEU A 56 14.80 3.37 -5.90
CA LEU A 56 13.45 3.95 -5.92
C LEU A 56 13.45 5.48 -6.11
N TYR A 57 14.57 6.09 -6.52
CA TYR A 57 14.73 7.55 -6.61
C TYR A 57 13.62 8.25 -7.43
N ASP A 58 13.08 7.58 -8.44
CA ASP A 58 11.97 8.11 -9.27
C ASP A 58 10.57 7.70 -8.80
N ASN A 59 10.49 6.91 -7.73
CA ASN A 59 9.23 6.46 -7.15
C ASN A 59 8.88 7.27 -5.90
N ILE A 60 7.58 7.41 -5.69
CA ILE A 60 6.98 8.11 -4.56
C ILE A 60 6.44 7.06 -3.62
N CYS A 61 6.94 7.08 -2.39
CA CYS A 61 6.47 6.19 -1.35
C CYS A 61 5.00 6.47 -1.00
N GLY A 62 4.22 5.40 -0.95
CA GLY A 62 2.88 5.35 -0.38
C GLY A 62 2.70 4.18 0.59
N SER A 63 3.78 3.79 1.28
CA SER A 63 3.81 2.64 2.17
C SER A 63 3.12 2.91 3.51
N PHE A 64 2.48 1.88 4.05
CA PHE A 64 1.79 1.95 5.34
C PHE A 64 1.82 0.63 6.11
N TYR A 65 1.69 0.76 7.43
CA TYR A 65 1.74 -0.36 8.36
C TYR A 65 0.34 -0.76 8.80
N LEU A 66 0.14 -2.06 8.91
CA LEU A 66 -1.12 -2.70 9.19
C LEU A 66 -1.05 -3.50 10.48
N LYS A 67 -2.19 -3.57 11.19
CA LYS A 67 -2.40 -4.47 12.31
C LYS A 67 -3.74 -5.15 12.17
N SER A 68 -3.73 -6.48 12.16
CA SER A 68 -4.95 -7.29 12.28
C SER A 68 -5.51 -7.19 13.70
N LEU A 69 -6.84 -7.09 13.80
CA LEU A 69 -7.60 -7.18 15.05
C LEU A 69 -8.01 -8.62 15.37
N SER A 70 -7.79 -9.56 14.44
CA SER A 70 -8.11 -10.97 14.58
C SER A 70 -6.95 -11.72 15.22
N ASP A 71 -7.28 -12.67 16.10
CA ASP A 71 -6.32 -13.61 16.70
C ASP A 71 -6.21 -14.93 15.91
N LYS A 72 -7.03 -15.11 14.87
CA LYS A 72 -7.09 -16.33 14.04
C LYS A 72 -5.86 -16.44 13.13
N LYS A 73 -5.68 -17.57 12.44
CA LYS A 73 -4.72 -17.65 11.33
C LYS A 73 -5.22 -16.75 10.18
N GLY A 74 -4.33 -15.97 9.60
CA GLY A 74 -4.58 -15.15 8.41
C GLY A 74 -4.69 -16.00 7.15
N VAL A 75 -5.06 -15.33 6.05
CA VAL A 75 -5.35 -16.00 4.77
C VAL A 75 -4.13 -16.12 3.85
N PHE A 76 -3.04 -15.42 4.16
CA PHE A 76 -1.81 -15.41 3.36
C PHE A 76 -0.79 -16.41 3.93
N GLU A 77 0.24 -16.74 3.14
CA GLU A 77 1.37 -17.50 3.64
C GLU A 77 2.11 -16.73 4.74
N SER A 78 2.66 -17.48 5.70
CA SER A 78 3.24 -16.91 6.93
C SER A 78 4.69 -16.49 6.69
N ASP A 79 5.07 -15.32 7.20
CA ASP A 79 6.40 -14.71 7.03
C ASP A 79 6.87 -14.60 5.56
N ASP A 80 5.91 -14.31 4.68
CA ASP A 80 6.13 -14.18 3.25
C ASP A 80 6.22 -12.69 2.82
N CYS A 81 6.90 -12.47 1.70
CA CYS A 81 7.04 -11.19 1.04
C CYS A 81 6.68 -11.34 -0.45
N VAL A 82 5.47 -10.90 -0.81
CA VAL A 82 5.05 -10.89 -2.22
C VAL A 82 5.37 -9.56 -2.84
N LEU A 83 6.22 -9.59 -3.85
CA LEU A 83 6.66 -8.45 -4.63
C LEU A 83 6.06 -8.54 -6.04
N PHE A 84 5.53 -7.44 -6.56
CA PHE A 84 5.27 -7.38 -7.99
C PHE A 84 5.50 -6.00 -8.57
N ASN A 85 6.05 -6.02 -9.78
CA ASN A 85 6.26 -4.86 -10.60
C ASN A 85 5.05 -4.62 -11.49
N SER A 86 4.69 -3.35 -11.67
CA SER A 86 3.66 -2.92 -12.60
C SER A 86 4.09 -1.66 -13.34
N ASN A 87 3.31 -1.30 -14.37
CA ASN A 87 3.48 -0.03 -15.05
C ASN A 87 3.21 1.19 -14.16
N ILE A 88 2.52 1.05 -13.03
CA ILE A 88 2.19 2.18 -12.14
C ILE A 88 3.11 2.28 -10.91
N GLY A 89 3.93 1.26 -10.67
CA GLY A 89 4.81 1.20 -9.49
C GLY A 89 5.23 -0.20 -9.10
N LEU A 90 5.99 -0.27 -8.02
CA LEU A 90 6.38 -1.49 -7.31
C LEU A 90 5.52 -1.63 -6.04
N PHE A 91 5.03 -2.85 -5.81
CA PHE A 91 4.19 -3.17 -4.67
C PHE A 91 4.75 -4.37 -3.94
N ILE A 92 4.88 -4.26 -2.63
CA ILE A 92 5.38 -5.33 -1.77
C ILE A 92 4.41 -5.52 -0.61
N PHE A 93 4.04 -6.77 -0.36
CA PHE A 93 3.16 -7.18 0.71
C PHE A 93 3.92 -8.07 1.67
N HIS A 94 4.00 -7.64 2.94
CA HIS A 94 4.66 -8.42 3.97
C HIS A 94 3.62 -9.04 4.88
N THR A 95 3.77 -10.32 5.18
CA THR A 95 2.95 -11.02 6.16
C THR A 95 3.73 -11.28 7.46
N ASN A 96 3.02 -11.63 8.53
CA ASN A 96 3.61 -12.08 9.79
C ASN A 96 3.52 -13.61 9.92
N GLU A 97 4.05 -14.13 11.02
CA GLU A 97 4.03 -15.55 11.43
C GLU A 97 2.64 -16.21 11.44
N LYS A 98 1.56 -15.43 11.44
CA LYS A 98 0.17 -15.92 11.40
C LYS A 98 -0.44 -15.85 9.99
N GLY A 99 0.26 -15.31 9.00
CA GLY A 99 -0.27 -15.09 7.66
C GLY A 99 -1.15 -13.84 7.53
N HIS A 100 -0.98 -12.86 8.42
CA HIS A 100 -1.64 -11.55 8.34
C HIS A 100 -0.73 -10.51 7.70
N LEU A 101 -1.28 -9.60 6.89
CA LEU A 101 -0.53 -8.46 6.34
C LEU A 101 -0.05 -7.54 7.46
N LYS A 102 1.25 -7.25 7.52
CA LYS A 102 1.81 -6.30 8.50
C LYS A 102 2.25 -4.99 7.87
N GLU A 103 2.59 -5.01 6.58
CA GLU A 103 3.09 -3.86 5.85
C GLU A 103 2.74 -3.97 4.37
N CYS A 104 2.40 -2.83 3.79
CA CYS A 104 2.24 -2.66 2.35
C CYS A 104 3.24 -1.60 1.91
N GLU A 105 4.30 -2.02 1.20
CA GLU A 105 5.27 -1.09 0.64
C GLU A 105 4.90 -0.74 -0.79
N PHE A 106 4.51 0.52 -1.02
CA PHE A 106 4.04 0.99 -2.30
C PHE A 106 4.96 2.08 -2.83
N PHE A 107 5.52 1.87 -4.00
CA PHE A 107 6.41 2.82 -4.66
C PHE A 107 5.81 3.19 -6.01
N TYR A 108 5.07 4.29 -6.03
CA TYR A 108 4.34 4.76 -7.20
C TYR A 108 5.25 5.54 -8.13
N ARG A 109 5.11 5.34 -9.43
CA ARG A 109 5.70 6.26 -10.40
C ARG A 109 5.02 7.62 -10.32
N ALA A 110 5.76 8.69 -10.61
CA ALA A 110 5.27 10.06 -10.49
C ALA A 110 3.99 10.35 -11.31
N GLU A 111 3.75 9.61 -12.39
CA GLU A 111 2.57 9.76 -13.26
C GLU A 111 1.30 9.10 -12.72
N TYR A 112 1.40 8.30 -11.65
CA TYR A 112 0.35 7.40 -11.18
C TYR A 112 0.08 7.49 -9.67
N TYR A 113 0.42 8.60 -9.02
CA TYR A 113 0.24 8.71 -7.58
C TYR A 113 -1.26 8.74 -7.19
N PRO A 114 -1.74 7.89 -6.26
CA PRO A 114 -3.16 7.83 -5.93
C PRO A 114 -3.60 9.03 -5.09
N VAL A 115 -4.62 9.76 -5.56
CA VAL A 115 -5.18 10.89 -4.81
C VAL A 115 -5.74 10.48 -3.45
N PHE A 116 -6.36 9.30 -3.39
CA PHE A 116 -6.95 8.76 -2.16
C PHE A 116 -5.93 8.39 -1.09
N PHE A 117 -4.64 8.26 -1.45
CA PHE A 117 -3.60 8.05 -0.45
C PHE A 117 -3.33 9.31 0.38
N LEU A 118 -3.59 10.51 -0.17
CA LEU A 118 -3.46 11.77 0.57
C LEU A 118 -4.37 11.83 1.80
N ASP A 119 -5.52 11.16 1.78
CA ASP A 119 -6.40 11.08 2.94
C ASP A 119 -5.77 10.29 4.09
N ILE A 120 -5.03 9.23 3.79
CA ILE A 120 -4.25 8.48 4.77
C ILE A 120 -3.13 9.38 5.30
N VAL A 121 -2.33 9.97 4.42
CA VAL A 121 -1.22 10.85 4.82
C VAL A 121 -1.73 11.96 5.76
N LYS A 122 -2.82 12.64 5.40
CA LYS A 122 -3.42 13.71 6.19
C LYS A 122 -3.86 13.27 7.59
N LYS A 123 -4.30 12.03 7.76
CA LYS A 123 -4.69 11.47 9.07
C LYS A 123 -3.49 11.13 9.95
N PHE A 124 -2.42 10.62 9.35
CA PHE A 124 -1.25 10.14 10.10
C PHE A 124 -0.17 11.20 10.30
N THR A 125 -0.24 12.34 9.61
CA THR A 125 0.73 13.44 9.73
C THR A 125 0.17 14.66 10.48
N SER A 126 1.01 15.65 10.79
CA SER A 126 0.54 16.97 11.25
C SER A 126 0.15 17.81 10.04
N LYS A 127 -0.63 18.88 10.25
CA LYS A 127 -0.98 19.82 9.16
C LYS A 127 0.28 20.40 8.49
N SER A 128 1.27 20.83 9.27
CA SER A 128 2.52 21.38 8.75
C SER A 128 3.32 20.36 7.93
N TYR A 129 3.37 19.11 8.38
CA TYR A 129 4.07 18.05 7.66
C TYR A 129 3.33 17.65 6.37
N PHE A 130 1.99 17.60 6.41
CA PHE A 130 1.17 17.36 5.22
C PHE A 130 1.40 18.44 4.14
N GLU A 131 1.51 19.71 4.54
CA GLU A 131 1.82 20.81 3.62
C GLU A 131 3.23 20.66 3.00
N ILE A 132 4.20 20.16 3.75
CA ILE A 132 5.54 19.85 3.22
C ILE A 132 5.45 18.73 2.17
N ILE A 133 4.72 17.65 2.46
CA ILE A 133 4.51 16.55 1.51
C ILE A 133 3.87 17.08 0.21
N LEU A 134 2.80 17.88 0.30
CA LEU A 134 2.16 18.44 -0.89
C LEU A 134 3.10 19.32 -1.72
N LYS A 135 3.98 20.08 -1.07
CA LYS A 135 5.01 20.86 -1.77
C LYS A 135 6.00 19.95 -2.48
N CYS A 136 6.51 18.91 -1.81
CA CYS A 136 7.42 17.93 -2.41
C CYS A 136 6.80 17.25 -3.64
N LEU A 137 5.55 16.80 -3.53
CA LEU A 137 4.81 16.24 -4.68
C LEU A 137 4.63 17.26 -5.81
N GLY A 138 4.42 18.53 -5.49
CA GLY A 138 4.38 19.62 -6.47
C GLY A 138 5.71 19.84 -7.19
N TYR A 139 6.82 19.89 -6.45
CA TYR A 139 8.17 20.04 -7.03
C TYR A 139 8.55 18.88 -7.95
N ASN A 140 8.12 17.67 -7.62
CA ASN A 140 8.37 16.47 -8.40
C ASN A 140 7.37 16.26 -9.55
N ASN A 141 6.54 17.26 -9.89
CA ASN A 141 5.54 17.21 -10.97
C ASN A 141 4.61 15.97 -10.91
N VAL A 142 4.26 15.56 -9.70
CA VAL A 142 3.47 14.35 -9.46
C VAL A 142 2.06 14.51 -10.00
N LYS A 143 1.59 13.52 -10.75
CA LYS A 143 0.24 13.47 -11.31
C LYS A 143 -0.65 12.60 -10.43
N TYR A 144 -1.68 13.23 -9.89
CA TYR A 144 -2.70 12.55 -9.09
C TYR A 144 -3.66 11.76 -9.98
N ARG A 145 -3.93 10.50 -9.60
CA ARG A 145 -4.88 9.59 -10.25
C ARG A 145 -5.94 9.11 -9.28
N ASN A 146 -7.16 8.95 -9.79
CA ASN A 146 -8.25 8.33 -9.05
C ASN A 146 -8.21 6.80 -9.19
N LEU A 147 -9.02 6.11 -8.40
CA LEU A 147 -9.08 4.66 -8.38
C LEU A 147 -9.39 4.04 -9.75
N ASP A 148 -10.37 4.57 -10.47
CA ASP A 148 -10.80 4.04 -11.76
C ASP A 148 -9.68 4.11 -12.80
N TYR A 149 -8.98 5.24 -12.87
CA TYR A 149 -7.84 5.40 -13.76
C TYR A 149 -6.74 4.39 -13.45
N LEU A 150 -6.38 4.23 -12.17
CA LEU A 150 -5.35 3.29 -11.76
C LEU A 150 -5.71 1.85 -12.11
N LYS A 151 -6.95 1.42 -11.83
CA LYS A 151 -7.43 0.08 -12.19
C LYS A 151 -7.42 -0.17 -13.70
N ASN A 152 -7.78 0.83 -14.50
CA ASN A 152 -7.80 0.72 -15.96
C ASN A 152 -6.40 0.68 -16.58
N GLU A 153 -5.46 1.42 -16.01
CA GLU A 153 -4.08 1.46 -16.49
C GLU A 153 -3.24 0.30 -15.96
N PHE A 154 -3.65 -0.33 -14.86
CA PHE A 154 -2.85 -1.35 -14.16
C PHE A 154 -2.53 -2.56 -15.04
N ARG A 155 -1.23 -2.82 -15.21
CA ARG A 155 -0.67 -3.98 -15.91
C ARG A 155 0.51 -4.49 -15.10
N ILE A 156 0.42 -5.76 -14.70
CA ILE A 156 1.53 -6.46 -14.05
C ILE A 156 2.61 -6.68 -15.10
N SER A 157 3.84 -6.35 -14.75
CA SER A 157 5.01 -6.67 -15.54
C SER A 157 5.57 -8.02 -15.10
N ASP A 158 5.87 -8.15 -13.81
CA ASP A 158 6.45 -9.36 -13.20
C ASP A 158 5.94 -9.53 -11.76
N ILE A 159 5.83 -10.77 -11.28
CA ILE A 159 5.50 -11.11 -9.88
C ILE A 159 6.61 -12.02 -9.36
N ASP A 160 7.22 -11.63 -8.25
CA ASP A 160 8.23 -12.40 -7.52
C ASP A 160 7.74 -12.65 -6.09
N VAL A 161 7.69 -13.92 -5.66
CA VAL A 161 7.39 -14.30 -4.28
C VAL A 161 8.70 -14.63 -3.59
N ILE A 162 8.99 -13.97 -2.47
CA ILE A 162 10.24 -14.14 -1.73
C ILE A 162 9.89 -14.67 -0.33
N ASP A 163 10.21 -15.95 -0.10
CA ASP A 163 10.14 -16.54 1.24
C ASP A 163 11.16 -15.83 2.16
N VAL A 164 10.69 -15.22 3.24
CA VAL A 164 11.57 -14.55 4.22
C VAL A 164 11.81 -15.51 5.38
N GLU A 165 12.94 -16.24 5.33
CA GLU A 165 13.40 -17.12 6.43
C GLU A 165 13.68 -16.38 7.75
#